data_AF-A0A924EL53-F1
#
_entry.id   AF-A0A924EL53-F1
#
_cell.length_a   1.000
_cell.length_b   1.000
_cell.length_c   1.000
_cell.angle_alpha   90.00
_cell.angle_beta   90.00
_cell.angle_gamma   90.00
#
_symmetry.space_group_name_H-M   'P 1'
#
loop_
_entity.id
_entity.type
_entity.pdbx_description
1 polymer ?
#
loop_
_entity_poly.entity_id
_entity_poly.type
_entity_poly.pdbx_seq_one_letter_code
_entity_poly.pdbx_strand_id
1 'polypeptide(L)'
;MKWWQPKVILLKKPLPIVTIYLLGFKLADIDSPAIKVERKYIDMILGQPILNKSEFIEQLTHNSFIVQIPHIRGRLQNRLDALLSVFEQKHFLDESGSIKEYNHSIDFPEVRRILDVLHTEGVDPARRKEIEDEIEAWRLIEGGNRNDFERFRLQIEQKDRQIEQERAEKERILAAMEAQQKELEELKKLLGR
;
A
#
# COMPACT_ATOMS: atom_id res chain seq x y z
N MET A 1 54.60 20.54 -11.36
CA MET A 1 53.89 20.68 -10.07
C MET A 1 52.60 21.46 -10.29
N LYS A 2 51.42 20.82 -10.20
CA LYS A 2 50.11 21.43 -9.90
C LYS A 2 49.05 20.30 -9.93
N TRP A 3 49.12 19.43 -8.93
CA TRP A 3 48.09 18.42 -8.68
C TRP A 3 47.44 18.70 -7.33
N TRP A 4 46.48 19.62 -7.33
CA TRP A 4 45.34 19.59 -6.41
C TRP A 4 44.39 20.74 -6.74
N GLN A 5 43.19 20.41 -7.24
CA GLN A 5 42.02 21.26 -7.03
C GLN A 5 41.03 20.45 -6.21
N PRO A 6 40.49 21.00 -5.11
CA PRO A 6 39.48 20.29 -4.35
C PRO A 6 38.24 20.13 -5.25
N LYS A 7 37.83 18.89 -5.51
CA LYS A 7 36.50 18.63 -6.07
C LYS A 7 35.49 19.20 -5.07
N VAL A 8 34.83 20.28 -5.46
CA VAL A 8 33.64 20.77 -4.74
C VAL A 8 32.60 19.68 -4.89
N ILE A 9 32.44 18.87 -3.84
CA ILE A 9 31.34 17.91 -3.74
C ILE A 9 30.09 18.76 -3.57
N LEU A 10 29.38 19.00 -4.67
CA LEU A 10 28.04 19.55 -4.64
C LEU A 10 27.18 18.54 -3.87
N LEU A 11 27.01 18.76 -2.56
CA LEU A 11 26.02 18.07 -1.74
C LEU A 11 24.67 18.28 -2.43
N LYS A 12 24.22 17.25 -3.15
CA LYS A 12 22.95 17.23 -3.87
C LYS A 12 21.85 17.29 -2.81
N LYS A 13 21.37 18.50 -2.50
CA LYS A 13 20.26 18.68 -1.58
C LYS A 13 19.03 17.97 -2.17
N PRO A 14 18.40 17.04 -1.44
CA PRO A 14 17.19 16.40 -1.91
C PRO A 14 16.08 17.44 -2.03
N LEU A 15 15.28 17.32 -3.09
CA LEU A 15 14.13 18.20 -3.30
C LEU A 15 13.07 17.91 -2.23
N PRO A 16 12.37 18.94 -1.73
CA PRO A 16 11.30 18.74 -0.77
C PRO A 16 10.19 17.89 -1.41
N ILE A 17 9.81 16.80 -0.74
CA ILE A 17 8.68 15.96 -1.13
C ILE A 17 7.41 16.58 -0.54
N VAL A 18 6.39 16.73 -1.39
CA VAL A 18 5.05 17.16 -0.98
C VAL A 18 4.09 16.02 -1.26
N THR A 19 3.45 15.50 -0.22
CA THR A 19 2.51 14.39 -0.35
C THR A 19 1.08 14.93 -0.46
N ILE A 20 0.34 14.50 -1.47
CA ILE A 20 -1.06 14.87 -1.67
C ILE A 20 -1.89 13.59 -1.75
N TYR A 21 -2.84 13.43 -0.83
CA TYR A 21 -3.79 12.32 -0.80
C TYR A 21 -5.12 12.78 -1.39
N LEU A 22 -5.55 12.13 -2.46
CA LEU A 22 -6.87 12.33 -3.06
C LEU A 22 -7.78 11.17 -2.60
N LEU A 23 -8.73 11.47 -1.72
CA LEU A 23 -9.64 10.49 -1.13
C LEU A 23 -10.97 10.50 -1.88
N GLY A 24 -11.33 9.36 -2.47
CA GLY A 24 -12.64 9.12 -3.09
C GLY A 24 -13.78 8.85 -2.09
N PHE A 25 -13.47 8.83 -0.80
CA PHE A 25 -14.43 8.61 0.29
C PHE A 25 -14.28 9.69 1.36
N LYS A 26 -15.28 9.76 2.25
CA LYS A 26 -15.30 10.70 3.36
C LYS A 26 -14.65 10.09 4.59
N LEU A 27 -13.84 10.87 5.29
CA LEU A 27 -13.33 10.53 6.61
C LEU A 27 -14.44 10.74 7.64
N ALA A 28 -14.52 9.83 8.61
CA ALA A 28 -15.38 10.02 9.78
C ALA A 28 -14.94 11.28 10.54
N ASP A 29 -15.91 12.09 10.97
CA ASP A 29 -15.71 13.27 11.82
C ASP A 29 -14.93 14.44 11.20
N ILE A 30 -14.67 14.44 9.89
CA ILE A 30 -13.99 15.56 9.21
C ILE A 30 -14.78 16.01 7.97
N ASP A 31 -15.47 17.14 8.09
CA ASP A 31 -16.25 17.73 7.00
C ASP A 31 -15.45 18.62 6.04
N SER A 32 -14.18 18.92 6.38
CA SER A 32 -13.34 19.81 5.55
C SER A 32 -12.96 19.15 4.22
N PRO A 33 -13.18 19.81 3.06
CA PRO A 33 -12.83 19.24 1.76
C PRO A 33 -11.33 19.11 1.53
N ALA A 34 -10.53 20.00 2.15
CA ALA A 34 -9.08 19.96 2.09
C ALA A 34 -8.49 20.16 3.49
N ILE A 35 -7.47 19.39 3.82
CA ILE A 35 -6.80 19.37 5.12
C ILE A 35 -5.31 19.51 4.88
N LYS A 36 -4.68 20.45 5.58
CA LYS A 36 -3.23 20.61 5.59
C LYS A 36 -2.68 19.96 6.86
N VAL A 37 -1.79 18.99 6.70
CA VAL A 37 -1.06 18.36 7.80
C VAL A 37 0.35 18.91 7.81
N GLU A 38 0.64 19.69 8.85
CA GLU A 38 1.95 20.29 9.06
C GLU A 38 2.70 19.55 10.16
N ARG A 39 3.96 19.18 9.90
CA ARG A 39 4.81 18.62 10.94
C ARG A 39 5.30 19.71 11.89
N LYS A 40 5.29 19.39 13.18
CA LYS A 40 5.82 20.21 14.26
C LYS A 40 6.83 19.39 15.04
N TYR A 41 7.96 20.00 15.35
CA TYR A 41 8.96 19.37 16.20
C TYR A 41 8.56 19.68 17.62
N ILE A 42 8.35 18.65 18.43
CA ILE A 42 7.94 18.79 19.82
C ILE A 42 8.97 18.07 20.67
N ASP A 43 9.53 18.77 21.64
CA ASP A 43 10.36 18.17 22.67
C ASP A 43 9.48 17.26 23.53
N MET A 44 9.77 15.96 23.55
CA MET A 44 8.97 15.00 24.33
C MET A 44 9.10 15.18 25.84
N ILE A 45 10.18 15.78 26.33
CA ILE A 45 10.42 15.98 27.77
C ILE A 45 9.69 17.24 28.25
N LEU A 46 9.87 18.35 27.52
CA LEU A 46 9.34 19.66 27.91
C LEU A 46 7.97 19.98 27.29
N GLY A 47 7.54 19.21 26.29
CA GLY A 47 6.30 19.45 25.53
C GLY A 47 6.34 20.70 24.66
N GLN A 48 7.51 21.34 24.50
CA GLN A 48 7.64 22.62 23.81
C GLN A 48 7.99 22.44 22.33
N PRO A 49 7.54 23.35 21.44
CA PRO A 49 7.91 23.31 20.05
C PRO A 49 9.40 23.65 19.85
N ILE A 50 10.11 22.81 19.10
CA ILE A 50 11.51 23.06 18.72
C ILE A 50 11.50 23.87 17.41
N LEU A 51 12.12 25.05 17.41
CA LEU A 51 12.18 25.94 16.24
C LEU A 51 13.25 25.52 15.23
N ASN A 52 14.33 24.89 15.70
CA ASN A 52 15.44 24.48 14.86
C ASN A 52 15.09 23.20 14.10
N LYS A 53 15.20 23.27 12.77
CA LYS A 53 14.92 22.14 11.87
C LYS A 53 16.21 21.40 11.51
N SER A 54 16.11 20.09 11.35
CA SER A 54 17.22 19.21 10.97
C SER A 54 17.01 18.66 9.57
N GLU A 55 17.97 18.86 8.66
CA GLU A 55 17.90 18.35 7.27
C GLU A 55 17.64 16.84 7.21
N PHE A 56 18.16 16.07 8.16
CA PHE A 56 17.92 14.63 8.24
C PHE A 56 16.44 14.29 8.52
N ILE A 57 15.81 15.03 9.44
CA ILE A 57 14.39 14.83 9.78
C ILE A 57 13.48 15.36 8.66
N GLU A 58 13.92 16.41 7.93
CA GLU A 58 13.23 16.91 6.71
C GLU A 58 13.17 15.87 5.59
N GLN A 59 14.14 14.94 5.55
CA GLN A 59 14.20 13.87 4.55
C GLN A 59 13.30 12.68 4.89
N LEU A 60 13.00 12.45 6.17
CA LEU A 60 12.19 11.32 6.63
C LEU A 60 10.69 11.63 6.66
N THR A 61 10.34 12.88 6.95
CA THR A 61 8.94 13.28 7.20
C THR A 61 8.58 14.47 6.33
N HIS A 62 7.38 14.43 5.76
CA HIS A 62 6.91 15.46 4.82
C HIS A 62 5.57 16.01 5.25
N ASN A 63 5.32 17.28 4.91
CA ASN A 63 3.98 17.83 5.04
C ASN A 63 3.07 17.15 4.03
N SER A 64 1.81 16.94 4.41
CA SER A 64 0.83 16.33 3.53
C SER A 64 -0.42 17.18 3.40
N PHE A 65 -1.06 17.06 2.25
CA PHE A 65 -2.37 17.62 1.97
C PHE A 65 -3.33 16.45 1.76
N ILE A 66 -4.46 16.46 2.45
CA ILE A 66 -5.51 15.46 2.29
C ILE A 66 -6.71 16.16 1.67
N VAL A 67 -7.21 15.60 0.58
CA VAL A 67 -8.31 16.16 -0.18
C VAL A 67 -9.42 15.13 -0.27
N GLN A 68 -10.60 15.48 0.25
CA GLN A 68 -11.78 14.63 0.23
C GLN A 68 -12.67 15.00 -0.94
N ILE A 69 -12.56 14.25 -2.05
CA ILE A 69 -13.29 14.49 -3.29
C ILE A 69 -14.81 14.60 -3.06
N PRO A 70 -15.48 13.73 -2.27
CA PRO A 70 -16.93 13.79 -2.09
C PRO A 70 -17.49 15.05 -1.39
N HIS A 71 -16.63 15.83 -0.71
CA HIS A 71 -17.03 17.08 -0.04
C HIS A 71 -17.00 18.29 -0.98
N ILE A 72 -16.43 18.16 -2.17
CA ILE A 72 -16.25 19.24 -3.16
C ILE A 72 -17.52 19.35 -4.01
N ARG A 73 -18.66 19.63 -3.36
CA ARG A 73 -19.95 19.72 -4.05
C ARG A 73 -20.14 21.10 -4.68
N GLY A 74 -19.76 21.21 -5.96
CA GLY A 74 -20.48 22.04 -6.94
C GLY A 74 -20.33 23.55 -6.87
N ARG A 75 -19.34 24.10 -6.17
CA ARG A 75 -18.96 25.52 -6.30
C ARG A 75 -17.61 25.59 -6.98
N LEU A 76 -17.62 25.71 -8.31
CA LEU A 76 -16.40 25.88 -9.12
C LEU A 76 -15.85 27.31 -9.01
N GLN A 77 -15.82 27.86 -7.81
CA GLN A 77 -15.35 29.22 -7.58
C GLN A 77 -13.83 29.27 -7.51
N ASN A 78 -13.17 28.15 -7.18
CA ASN A 78 -11.72 28.10 -7.05
C ASN A 78 -11.09 27.15 -8.06
N ARG A 79 -9.86 27.48 -8.48
CA ARG A 79 -9.03 26.64 -9.36
C ARG A 79 -8.82 25.22 -8.82
N LEU A 80 -8.73 25.06 -7.50
CA LEU A 80 -8.61 23.77 -6.84
C LEU A 80 -9.86 22.91 -7.05
N ASP A 81 -11.05 23.52 -6.92
CA ASP A 81 -12.33 22.83 -7.09
C ASP A 81 -12.48 22.35 -8.55
N ALA A 82 -12.06 23.16 -9.52
CA ALA A 82 -12.06 22.81 -10.94
C ALA A 82 -11.07 21.69 -11.29
N LEU A 83 -9.89 21.64 -10.65
CA LEU A 83 -8.94 20.55 -10.85
C LEU A 83 -9.48 19.24 -10.25
N LEU A 84 -10.09 19.32 -9.08
CA LEU A 84 -10.57 18.15 -8.34
C LEU A 84 -11.86 17.58 -8.92
N SER A 85 -12.68 18.39 -9.59
CA SER A 85 -13.87 17.90 -10.31
C SER A 85 -13.53 16.94 -11.44
N VAL A 86 -12.31 17.01 -12.01
CA VAL A 86 -11.83 16.04 -13.01
C VAL A 86 -11.65 14.64 -12.40
N PHE A 87 -11.45 14.52 -11.09
CA PHE A 87 -11.32 13.24 -10.40
C PHE A 87 -12.64 12.70 -9.85
N GLU A 88 -13.75 13.42 -10.02
CA GLU A 88 -15.07 12.95 -9.62
C GLU A 88 -15.62 11.93 -10.63
N GLN A 89 -15.53 10.65 -10.28
CA GLN A 89 -15.96 9.53 -11.13
C GLN A 89 -17.41 9.63 -11.62
N LYS A 90 -18.30 10.30 -10.88
CA LYS A 90 -19.71 10.54 -11.28
C LYS A 90 -19.87 11.34 -12.58
N HIS A 91 -18.85 12.13 -12.96
CA HIS A 91 -18.87 12.89 -14.21
C HIS A 91 -18.41 12.08 -15.41
N PHE A 92 -17.73 10.96 -15.15
CA PHE A 92 -17.21 10.08 -16.17
C PHE A 92 -17.94 8.76 -16.24
N LEU A 93 -18.76 8.32 -15.27
CA LEU A 93 -19.40 7.01 -15.30
C LEU A 93 -20.93 7.13 -15.34
N ASP A 94 -21.57 6.44 -16.28
CA ASP A 94 -23.02 6.19 -16.26
C ASP A 94 -23.40 5.12 -15.21
N GLU A 95 -24.68 4.96 -14.88
CA GLU A 95 -25.17 3.88 -13.98
C GLU A 95 -24.78 2.47 -14.48
N SER A 96 -24.46 2.36 -15.77
CA SER A 96 -23.95 1.18 -16.47
C SER A 96 -22.42 1.01 -16.46
N GLY A 97 -21.66 1.94 -15.87
CA GLY A 97 -20.19 1.94 -15.85
C GLY A 97 -19.50 2.43 -17.14
N SER A 98 -20.25 3.00 -18.09
CA SER A 98 -19.71 3.52 -19.35
C SER A 98 -19.14 4.93 -19.19
N ILE A 99 -18.01 5.20 -19.86
CA ILE A 99 -17.32 6.51 -19.79
C ILE A 99 -18.15 7.60 -20.50
N LYS A 100 -18.56 8.67 -19.80
CA LYS A 100 -19.22 9.86 -20.36
C LYS A 100 -18.21 10.95 -20.71
N GLU A 101 -18.51 11.71 -21.76
CA GLU A 101 -17.80 12.97 -22.07
C GLU A 101 -18.04 13.98 -20.93
N TYR A 102 -16.94 14.52 -20.41
CA TYR A 102 -16.99 15.53 -19.36
C TYR A 102 -17.49 16.86 -19.93
N ASN A 103 -18.76 17.18 -19.67
CA ASN A 103 -19.44 18.32 -20.30
C ASN A 103 -19.38 19.62 -19.46
N HIS A 104 -18.40 19.73 -18.55
CA HIS A 104 -18.29 20.92 -17.70
C HIS A 104 -17.35 21.95 -18.34
N SER A 105 -17.82 23.20 -18.48
CA SER A 105 -16.99 24.32 -18.92
C SER A 105 -15.96 24.65 -17.85
N ILE A 106 -14.71 24.24 -18.06
CA ILE A 106 -13.60 24.61 -17.18
C ILE A 106 -12.96 25.89 -17.71
N ASP A 107 -13.09 26.98 -16.97
CA ASP A 107 -12.56 28.30 -17.33
C ASP A 107 -11.03 28.42 -17.17
N PHE A 108 -10.36 27.37 -16.67
CA PHE A 108 -8.91 27.32 -16.44
C PHE A 108 -8.18 26.51 -17.53
N PRO A 109 -7.32 27.13 -18.37
CA PRO A 109 -6.63 26.45 -19.48
C PRO A 109 -5.73 25.29 -19.07
N GLU A 110 -5.11 25.33 -17.89
CA GLU A 110 -4.25 24.24 -17.39
C GLU A 110 -5.07 23.00 -17.03
N VAL A 111 -6.22 23.21 -16.40
CA VAL A 111 -7.11 22.11 -16.01
C VAL A 111 -7.75 21.51 -17.26
N ARG A 112 -8.07 22.34 -18.27
CA ARG A 112 -8.50 21.87 -19.58
C ARG A 112 -7.48 20.97 -20.25
N ARG A 113 -6.18 21.31 -20.22
CA ARG A 113 -5.14 20.40 -20.75
C ARG A 113 -5.09 19.06 -20.03
N ILE A 114 -5.26 19.04 -18.70
CA ILE A 114 -5.32 17.80 -17.93
C ILE A 114 -6.54 16.99 -18.33
N LEU A 115 -7.69 17.66 -18.49
CA LEU A 115 -8.91 17.03 -18.97
C LEU A 115 -8.74 16.46 -20.38
N ASP A 116 -8.13 17.21 -21.30
CA ASP A 116 -7.90 16.77 -22.68
C ASP A 116 -7.02 15.51 -22.70
N VAL A 117 -5.94 15.45 -21.91
CA VAL A 117 -5.11 14.24 -21.78
C VAL A 117 -5.90 13.06 -21.22
N LEU A 118 -6.66 13.28 -20.13
CA LEU A 118 -7.48 12.22 -19.53
C LEU A 118 -8.60 11.75 -20.46
N HIS A 119 -9.16 12.66 -21.25
CA HIS A 119 -10.20 12.37 -22.24
C HIS A 119 -9.61 11.63 -23.45
N THR A 120 -8.43 12.01 -23.95
CA THR A 120 -7.74 11.29 -25.04
C THR A 120 -7.41 9.85 -24.62
N GLU A 121 -6.91 9.64 -23.41
CA GLU A 121 -6.61 8.28 -22.92
C GLU A 121 -7.87 7.47 -22.56
N GLY A 122 -8.99 8.14 -22.22
CA GLY A 122 -10.25 7.49 -21.83
C GLY A 122 -11.27 7.27 -22.97
N VAL A 123 -11.18 8.03 -24.08
CA VAL A 123 -12.18 8.04 -25.17
C VAL A 123 -11.66 7.43 -26.47
N ASP A 124 -10.34 7.34 -26.69
CA ASP A 124 -9.81 6.61 -27.85
C ASP A 124 -10.12 5.11 -27.74
N PRO A 125 -10.93 4.53 -28.64
CA PRO A 125 -11.33 3.12 -28.57
C PRO A 125 -10.15 2.14 -28.61
N ALA A 126 -9.06 2.49 -29.31
CA ALA A 126 -7.88 1.65 -29.41
C ALA A 126 -7.12 1.63 -28.08
N ARG A 127 -6.93 2.81 -27.47
CA ARG A 127 -6.26 2.97 -26.18
C ARG A 127 -7.07 2.37 -25.04
N ARG A 128 -8.40 2.52 -25.08
CA ARG A 128 -9.33 1.91 -24.13
C ARG A 128 -9.23 0.40 -24.13
N LYS A 129 -9.14 -0.22 -25.32
CA LYS A 129 -8.97 -1.67 -25.43
C LYS A 129 -7.65 -2.12 -24.79
N GLU A 130 -6.56 -1.39 -24.98
CA GLU A 130 -5.26 -1.71 -24.33
C GLU A 130 -5.37 -1.66 -22.80
N ILE A 131 -6.07 -0.66 -22.25
CA ILE A 131 -6.28 -0.52 -20.80
C ILE A 131 -7.22 -1.62 -20.27
N GLU A 132 -8.31 -1.93 -20.99
CA GLU A 132 -9.24 -3.00 -20.63
C GLU A 132 -8.52 -4.37 -20.66
N ASP A 133 -7.71 -4.64 -21.68
CA ASP A 133 -6.86 -5.83 -21.81
C ASP A 133 -5.84 -5.91 -20.65
N GLU A 134 -5.24 -4.78 -20.25
CA GLU A 134 -4.32 -4.72 -19.11
C GLU A 134 -5.04 -5.00 -17.78
N ILE A 135 -6.21 -4.40 -17.55
CA ILE A 135 -7.03 -4.64 -16.35
C ILE A 135 -7.47 -6.10 -16.28
N GLU A 136 -7.86 -6.70 -17.40
CA GLU A 136 -8.22 -8.11 -17.47
C GLU A 136 -7.02 -9.02 -17.18
N ALA A 137 -5.83 -8.67 -17.70
CA ALA A 137 -4.58 -9.36 -17.37
C ALA A 137 -4.26 -9.29 -15.87
N TRP A 138 -4.41 -8.11 -15.24
CA TRP A 138 -4.24 -7.96 -13.79
C TRP A 138 -5.24 -8.80 -13.00
N ARG A 139 -6.53 -8.83 -13.40
CA ARG A 139 -7.55 -9.67 -12.76
C ARG A 139 -7.25 -11.17 -12.87
N LEU A 140 -6.74 -11.62 -14.02
CA LEU A 140 -6.34 -13.01 -14.22
C LEU A 140 -5.14 -13.39 -13.37
N ILE A 141 -4.14 -12.50 -13.24
CA ILE A 141 -2.98 -12.70 -12.37
C ILE A 141 -3.41 -12.74 -10.90
N GLU A 142 -4.23 -11.80 -10.44
CA GLU A 142 -4.74 -11.78 -9.06
C GLU A 142 -5.66 -12.97 -8.75
N GLY A 143 -6.55 -13.33 -9.68
CA GLY A 143 -7.42 -14.49 -9.56
C GLY A 143 -6.66 -15.82 -9.57
N GLY A 144 -5.64 -15.94 -10.42
CA GLY A 144 -4.72 -17.08 -10.44
C GLY A 144 -3.93 -17.21 -9.15
N ASN A 145 -3.34 -16.10 -8.67
CA ASN A 145 -2.63 -16.05 -7.40
C ASN A 145 -3.52 -16.44 -6.20
N ARG A 146 -4.82 -16.11 -6.22
CA ARG A 146 -5.76 -16.51 -5.17
C ARG A 146 -5.99 -18.02 -5.13
N ASN A 147 -6.13 -18.65 -6.30
CA ASN A 147 -6.31 -20.10 -6.40
C ASN A 147 -5.04 -20.87 -6.00
N ASP A 148 -3.88 -20.38 -6.43
CA ASP A 148 -2.59 -20.96 -6.05
C ASP A 148 -2.33 -20.80 -4.55
N PHE A 149 -2.67 -19.64 -3.98
CA PHE A 149 -2.56 -19.40 -2.54
C PHE A 149 -3.43 -20.36 -1.71
N GLU A 150 -4.69 -20.57 -2.10
CA GLU A 150 -5.58 -21.53 -1.44
C GLU A 150 -5.07 -22.97 -1.58
N ARG A 151 -4.53 -23.33 -2.75
CA ARG A 151 -3.93 -24.64 -2.97
C ARG A 151 -2.69 -24.86 -2.10
N PHE A 152 -1.79 -23.89 -2.02
CA PHE A 152 -0.61 -23.98 -1.15
C PHE A 152 -1.01 -24.02 0.33
N ARG A 153 -2.02 -23.24 0.73
CA ARG A 153 -2.55 -23.26 2.10
C ARG A 153 -3.05 -24.64 2.49
N LEU A 154 -3.85 -25.29 1.62
CA LEU A 154 -4.33 -26.66 1.84
C LEU A 154 -3.18 -27.68 1.90
N GLN A 155 -2.16 -27.54 1.05
CA GLN A 155 -0.98 -28.42 1.08
C GLN A 155 -0.18 -28.28 2.37
N ILE A 156 0.01 -27.05 2.86
CA ILE A 156 0.68 -26.78 4.15
C ILE A 156 -0.11 -27.44 5.28
N GLU A 157 -1.43 -27.26 5.31
CA GLU A 157 -2.28 -27.84 6.37
C GLU A 157 -2.25 -29.38 6.37
N GLN A 158 -2.18 -30.02 5.19
CA GLN A 158 -2.02 -31.46 5.07
C GLN A 158 -0.65 -31.93 5.57
N LYS A 159 0.42 -31.20 5.23
CA LYS A 159 1.78 -31.51 5.70
C LYS A 159 1.91 -31.36 7.21
N ASP A 160 1.31 -30.33 7.79
CA ASP A 160 1.31 -30.13 9.25
C ASP A 160 0.61 -31.29 9.96
N ARG A 161 -0.53 -31.76 9.43
CA ARG A 161 -1.20 -32.96 9.97
C ARG A 161 -0.34 -34.23 9.89
N GLN A 162 0.40 -34.42 8.79
CA GLN A 162 1.32 -35.55 8.65
C GLN A 162 2.46 -35.47 9.67
N ILE A 163 3.06 -34.29 9.85
CA ILE A 163 4.12 -34.06 10.83
C ILE A 163 3.61 -34.34 12.25
N GLU A 164 2.38 -33.93 12.58
CA GLU A 164 1.78 -34.20 13.88
C GLU A 164 1.60 -35.71 14.13
N GLN A 165 1.15 -36.45 13.11
CA GLN A 165 1.00 -37.90 13.18
C GLN A 165 2.34 -38.61 13.36
N GLU A 166 3.36 -38.24 12.56
CA GLU A 166 4.71 -38.80 12.67
C GLU A 166 5.33 -38.51 14.05
N ARG A 167 5.11 -37.32 14.62
CA ARG A 167 5.55 -36.99 15.98
C ARG A 167 4.88 -37.89 17.02
N ALA A 168 3.56 -38.05 16.94
CA ALA A 168 2.82 -38.90 17.87
C ALA A 168 3.25 -40.38 17.76
N GLU A 169 3.52 -40.87 16.56
CA GLU A 169 4.03 -42.23 16.36
C GLU A 169 5.44 -42.38 16.94
N LYS A 170 6.33 -41.41 16.70
CA LYS A 170 7.69 -41.41 17.25
C LYS A 170 7.68 -41.39 18.78
N GLU A 171 6.80 -40.61 19.41
CA GLU A 171 6.64 -40.63 20.88
C GLU A 171 6.16 -41.99 21.39
N ARG A 172 5.22 -42.64 20.71
CA ARG A 172 4.77 -44.00 21.07
C ARG A 172 5.90 -45.03 20.98
N ILE A 173 6.71 -44.96 19.91
CA ILE A 173 7.86 -45.86 19.73
C ILE A 173 8.90 -45.62 20.83
N LEU A 174 9.18 -44.35 21.16
CA LEU A 174 10.12 -43.99 22.22
C LEU A 174 9.66 -44.54 23.58
N ALA A 175 8.38 -44.33 23.93
CA ALA A 175 7.80 -44.85 25.16
C ALA A 175 7.84 -46.39 25.23
N ALA A 176 7.59 -47.07 24.12
CA ALA A 176 7.69 -48.53 24.05
C ALA A 176 9.14 -49.03 24.23
N MET A 177 10.12 -48.37 23.61
CA MET A 177 11.54 -48.68 23.81
C MET A 177 11.98 -48.46 25.26
N GLU A 178 11.56 -47.37 25.90
CA GLU A 178 11.86 -47.11 27.31
C GLU A 178 11.26 -48.18 28.24
N ALA A 179 10.02 -48.62 27.96
CA ALA A 179 9.38 -49.70 28.71
C ALA A 179 10.16 -51.02 28.56
N GLN A 180 10.53 -51.40 27.34
CA GLN A 180 11.32 -52.60 27.08
C GLN A 180 12.72 -52.54 27.72
N GLN A 181 13.35 -51.36 27.75
CA GLN A 181 14.64 -51.19 28.43
C GLN A 181 14.53 -51.41 29.93
N LYS A 182 13.49 -50.86 30.59
CA LYS A 182 13.24 -51.08 32.02
C LYS A 182 13.01 -52.56 32.32
N GLU A 183 12.19 -53.22 31.52
CA GLU A 183 11.86 -54.64 31.69
C GLU A 183 13.12 -55.53 31.51
N LEU A 184 13.98 -55.21 30.54
CA LEU A 184 15.26 -55.87 30.33
C LEU A 184 16.23 -55.64 31.51
N GLU A 185 16.22 -54.45 32.09
CA GLU A 185 17.06 -54.09 33.24
C GLU A 185 16.61 -54.81 34.52
N GLU A 186 15.31 -54.95 34.74
CA GLU A 186 14.73 -55.78 35.81
C GLU A 186 15.05 -57.27 35.63
N LEU A 187 14.90 -57.81 34.42
CA LEU A 187 15.29 -59.19 34.09
C LEU A 187 16.78 -59.44 34.33
N LYS A 188 17.65 -58.49 33.96
CA LYS A 188 19.10 -58.57 34.23
C LYS A 188 19.41 -58.56 35.73
N LYS A 189 18.70 -57.77 36.54
CA LYS A 189 18.81 -57.81 38.00
C LYS A 189 18.36 -59.15 38.59
N LEU A 190 17.37 -59.82 38.00
CA LEU A 190 16.91 -61.13 38.45
C LEU A 190 17.83 -62.30 38.04
N LEU A 191 18.49 -62.21 36.88
CA LEU A 191 19.31 -63.29 36.30
C LEU A 191 20.80 -63.22 36.66
N GLY A 192 21.29 -62.14 37.25
CA GLY A 192 22.69 -61.98 37.65
C GLY A 192 22.86 -61.54 39.10
N ARG A 193 23.15 -62.52 39.97
CA ARG A 193 23.65 -62.42 41.38
C ARG A 193 23.02 -61.37 42.31
#